data_AF-A0A7T6Z3Z3-F1
#
_entry.id   AF-A0A7T6Z3Z3-F1
#
_cell.length_a   1.000
_cell.length_b   1.000
_cell.length_c   1.000
_cell.angle_alpha   90.00
_cell.angle_beta   90.00
_cell.angle_gamma   90.00
#
_symmetry.space_group_name_H-M   'P 1'
#
loop_
_entity.id
_entity.type
_entity.pdbx_description
1 polymer ?
#
loop_
_entity_poly.entity_id
_entity_poly.type
_entity_poly.pdbx_seq_one_letter_code
_entity_poly.pdbx_strand_id
1 'polypeptide(L)'
;MIVFVILSVLLHFVSLAAIVYLFQKKAATGDEIERLLKRYTNEMKEDNERLLRQLRPMQAKTPKSSFLSELEQATGKLEKQEKGYEPPEPTGENEAQVTPAAQALRLAQTGKSKQEIAEALSLGHGEVELLLKKHEQR
;
A
#
# COMPACT_ATOMS: atom_id res chain seq x y z
N MET A 1 -0.97 11.75 -60.14
CA MET A 1 -1.06 12.73 -59.03
C MET A 1 -2.33 12.54 -58.20
N ILE A 2 -3.52 12.66 -58.80
CA ILE A 2 -4.81 12.51 -58.08
C ILE A 2 -4.98 11.12 -57.41
N VAL A 3 -4.57 10.03 -58.07
CA VAL A 3 -4.67 8.66 -57.51
C VAL A 3 -3.87 8.50 -56.21
N PHE A 4 -2.68 9.10 -56.12
CA PHE A 4 -1.86 9.06 -54.89
C PHE A 4 -2.49 9.85 -53.75
N VAL A 5 -3.19 10.95 -54.06
CA VAL A 5 -3.94 11.74 -53.07
C VAL A 5 -5.12 10.93 -52.54
N ILE A 6 -5.88 10.27 -53.43
CA ILE A 6 -7.00 9.40 -53.03
C ILE A 6 -6.51 8.24 -52.15
N LEU A 7 -5.40 7.59 -52.54
CA LEU A 7 -4.83 6.48 -51.77
C LEU A 7 -4.36 6.94 -50.37
N SER A 8 -3.72 8.11 -50.30
CA SER A 8 -3.30 8.70 -49.02
C SER A 8 -4.51 8.96 -48.12
N VAL A 9 -5.55 9.63 -48.63
CA VAL A 9 -6.76 9.92 -47.87
C VAL A 9 -7.46 8.64 -47.40
N LEU A 10 -7.56 7.62 -48.27
CA LEU A 10 -8.13 6.32 -47.92
C LEU A 10 -7.36 5.66 -46.76
N LEU A 11 -6.02 5.70 -46.80
CA LEU A 11 -5.17 5.12 -45.75
C LEU A 11 -5.34 5.85 -44.41
N HIS A 12 -5.53 7.17 -44.43
CA HIS A 12 -5.84 7.94 -43.22
C HIS A 12 -7.21 7.55 -42.63
N PHE A 13 -8.23 7.33 -43.47
CA PHE A 13 -9.53 6.82 -42.99
C PHE A 13 -9.42 5.44 -42.35
N VAL A 14 -8.63 4.54 -42.93
CA VAL A 14 -8.35 3.22 -42.34
C VAL A 14 -7.63 3.36 -40.99
N SER A 15 -6.64 4.25 -40.90
CA SER A 15 -5.93 4.53 -39.65
C SER A 15 -6.86 5.08 -38.57
N LEU A 16 -7.72 6.05 -38.90
CA LEU A 16 -8.72 6.59 -37.99
C LEU A 16 -9.69 5.52 -37.50
N ALA A 17 -10.17 4.66 -38.41
CA ALA A 17 -11.05 3.54 -38.05
C ALA A 17 -10.34 2.56 -37.09
N ALA A 18 -9.07 2.24 -37.34
CA ALA A 18 -8.28 1.37 -36.47
C ALA A 18 -8.07 1.98 -35.07
N ILE A 19 -7.84 3.29 -34.98
CA ILE A 19 -7.69 4.00 -33.70
C ILE A 19 -8.99 3.92 -32.90
N VAL A 20 -10.14 4.21 -33.52
CA VAL A 20 -11.46 4.14 -32.85
C VAL A 20 -11.75 2.72 -32.38
N TYR A 21 -11.48 1.72 -33.23
CA TYR A 21 -11.68 0.31 -32.89
C TYR A 21 -10.83 -0.12 -31.68
N LEU A 22 -9.55 0.28 -31.66
CA LEU A 22 -8.65 -0.01 -30.55
C LEU A 22 -9.06 0.71 -29.26
N PHE A 23 -9.56 1.94 -29.35
CA PHE A 23 -10.01 2.70 -28.19
C PHE A 23 -11.24 2.06 -27.53
N GLN A 24 -12.23 1.64 -28.32
CA GLN A 24 -13.41 0.93 -27.81
C GLN A 24 -13.04 -0.39 -27.12
N LYS A 25 -12.12 -1.17 -27.72
CA LYS A 25 -11.67 -2.43 -27.12
C LYS A 25 -10.94 -2.22 -25.78
N LYS A 26 -10.08 -1.20 -25.69
CA LYS A 26 -9.37 -0.87 -24.44
C LYS A 26 -10.30 -0.35 -23.35
N ALA A 27 -11.30 0.45 -23.72
CA ALA A 27 -12.31 0.95 -22.77
C ALA A 27 -13.11 -0.21 -22.14
N ALA A 28 -13.54 -1.18 -22.96
CA ALA A 28 -14.26 -2.36 -22.46
C ALA A 28 -13.43 -3.18 -21.44
N THR A 29 -12.13 -3.33 -21.67
CA THR A 29 -11.22 -4.00 -20.72
C THR A 29 -11.01 -3.18 -19.43
N GLY A 30 -10.95 -1.85 -19.53
CA GLY A 30 -10.84 -0.97 -18.36
C GLY A 30 -12.06 -1.09 -17.42
N ASP A 31 -13.26 -1.07 -18.00
CA ASP A 31 -14.51 -1.22 -17.24
C ASP A 31 -14.62 -2.58 -16.55
N GLU A 32 -14.16 -3.65 -17.19
CA GLU A 32 -14.16 -5.00 -16.61
C GLU A 32 -13.21 -5.09 -15.41
N ILE A 33 -12.01 -4.50 -15.52
CA ILE A 33 -11.03 -4.43 -14.42
C ILE A 33 -11.59 -3.60 -13.27
N GLU A 34 -12.22 -2.45 -13.54
CA GLU A 34 -12.84 -1.62 -12.50
C GLU A 34 -13.94 -2.36 -11.76
N ARG A 35 -14.81 -3.09 -12.49
CA ARG A 35 -15.87 -3.92 -11.90
C ARG A 35 -15.29 -5.02 -11.02
N LEU A 36 -14.22 -5.68 -11.47
CA LEU A 36 -13.56 -6.73 -10.70
C LEU A 36 -12.97 -6.19 -9.40
N LEU A 37 -12.26 -5.05 -9.46
CA LEU A 37 -11.67 -4.39 -8.30
C LEU A 37 -12.73 -3.93 -7.29
N LYS A 38 -13.83 -3.35 -7.78
CA LYS A 38 -14.97 -2.96 -6.92
C LYS A 38 -15.58 -4.17 -6.22
N ARG A 39 -15.81 -5.26 -6.95
CA ARG A 39 -16.36 -6.50 -6.37
C ARG A 39 -15.44 -7.04 -5.27
N TYR A 40 -14.16 -7.19 -5.57
CA TYR A 40 -13.18 -7.71 -4.61
C TYR A 40 -13.09 -6.85 -3.34
N THR A 41 -13.04 -5.53 -3.51
CA THR A 41 -12.97 -4.60 -2.37
C THR A 41 -14.24 -4.66 -1.52
N ASN A 42 -15.40 -4.79 -2.15
CA ASN A 42 -16.67 -4.91 -1.44
C ASN A 42 -16.77 -6.23 -0.66
N GLU A 43 -16.33 -7.33 -1.28
CA GLU A 43 -16.28 -8.65 -0.65
C GLU A 43 -15.35 -8.66 0.57
N MET A 44 -14.15 -8.09 0.47
CA MET A 44 -13.24 -7.95 1.62
C MET A 44 -13.81 -7.07 2.74
N LYS A 45 -14.52 -6.00 2.39
CA LYS A 45 -15.19 -5.15 3.38
C LYS A 45 -16.26 -5.92 4.14
N GLU A 46 -17.07 -6.69 3.43
CA GLU A 46 -18.13 -7.51 4.01
C GLU A 46 -17.56 -8.59 4.95
N ASP A 47 -16.47 -9.25 4.54
CA ASP A 47 -15.77 -10.23 5.38
C ASP A 47 -15.21 -9.61 6.66
N ASN A 48 -14.61 -8.42 6.58
CA ASN A 48 -14.13 -7.69 7.77
C ASN A 48 -15.28 -7.37 8.72
N GLU A 49 -16.42 -6.91 8.21
CA GLU A 49 -17.61 -6.65 9.03
C GLU A 49 -18.15 -7.93 9.68
N ARG A 50 -18.12 -9.06 8.95
CA ARG A 50 -18.54 -10.36 9.47
C ARG A 50 -17.65 -10.83 10.61
N LEU A 51 -16.33 -10.71 10.47
CA LEU A 51 -15.37 -11.03 11.53
C LEU A 51 -15.61 -10.17 12.78
N LEU A 52 -15.78 -8.85 12.60
CA LEU A 52 -16.09 -7.94 13.71
C LEU A 52 -17.39 -8.33 14.43
N ARG A 53 -18.43 -8.74 13.69
CA ARG A 53 -19.70 -9.21 14.27
C ARG A 53 -19.54 -10.53 15.03
N GLN A 54 -18.62 -11.40 14.63
CA GLN A 54 -18.33 -12.66 15.34
C GLN A 54 -17.51 -12.43 16.61
N LEU A 55 -16.62 -11.43 16.62
CA LEU A 55 -15.78 -11.11 17.78
C LEU A 55 -16.53 -10.33 18.87
N ARG A 56 -17.48 -9.46 18.51
CA ARG A 56 -18.32 -8.70 19.46
C ARG A 56 -19.02 -9.55 20.53
N PRO A 57 -19.71 -10.67 20.21
CA PRO A 57 -20.39 -11.49 21.20
C PRO A 57 -19.42 -12.29 22.09
N MET A 58 -18.16 -12.52 21.65
CA MET A 58 -17.13 -13.16 22.47
C MET A 58 -16.55 -12.19 23.52
N GLN A 59 -16.45 -10.89 23.20
CA GLN A 59 -15.99 -9.87 24.15
C GLN A 59 -17.03 -9.53 25.24
N ALA A 60 -18.31 -9.80 25.00
CA ALA A 60 -19.38 -9.52 25.96
C ALA A 60 -19.63 -10.66 26.97
N LYS A 61 -19.10 -11.86 26.73
CA LYS A 61 -19.35 -13.07 27.56
C LYS A 61 -18.17 -13.50 28.42
N THR A 62 -17.01 -12.86 28.31
CA THR A 62 -15.92 -13.08 29.27
C THR A 62 -16.23 -12.32 30.56
N PRO A 63 -16.39 -13.00 31.71
CA PRO A 63 -16.48 -12.31 32.98
C PRO A 63 -15.11 -11.68 33.26
N LYS A 64 -14.96 -10.38 32.97
CA LYS A 64 -13.76 -9.59 33.31
C LYS A 64 -13.34 -9.79 34.78
N SER A 65 -14.28 -10.17 35.65
CA SER A 65 -14.04 -10.45 37.07
C SER A 65 -13.09 -11.63 37.36
N SER A 66 -13.13 -12.74 36.60
CA SER A 66 -12.20 -13.86 36.89
C SER A 66 -10.78 -13.53 36.44
N PHE A 67 -10.65 -12.88 35.28
CA PHE A 67 -9.36 -12.44 34.74
C PHE A 67 -8.72 -11.35 35.62
N LEU A 68 -9.51 -10.40 36.14
CA LEU A 68 -9.01 -9.36 37.04
C LEU A 68 -8.61 -9.92 38.41
N SER A 69 -9.35 -10.89 38.95
CA SER A 69 -9.01 -11.52 40.25
C SER A 69 -7.77 -12.42 40.15
N GLU A 70 -7.57 -13.10 39.02
CA GLU A 70 -6.37 -13.90 38.73
C GLU A 70 -5.16 -12.99 38.45
N LEU A 71 -5.38 -11.84 37.81
CA LEU A 71 -4.38 -10.79 37.61
C LEU A 71 -3.98 -10.11 38.94
N GLU A 72 -4.91 -9.86 39.87
CA GLU A 72 -4.63 -9.35 41.22
C GLU A 72 -3.86 -10.35 42.09
N GLN A 73 -4.22 -11.65 42.02
CA GLN A 73 -3.46 -12.69 42.72
C GLN A 73 -2.07 -12.91 42.11
N ALA A 74 -1.92 -12.74 40.80
CA ALA A 74 -0.62 -12.78 40.13
C ALA A 74 0.24 -11.55 40.46
N THR A 75 -0.35 -10.34 40.53
CA THR A 75 0.37 -9.11 40.89
C THR A 75 0.76 -9.05 42.36
N GLY A 76 -0.08 -9.54 43.29
CA GLY A 76 0.27 -9.64 44.71
C GLY A 76 1.40 -10.64 45.02
N LYS A 77 1.65 -11.61 44.12
CA LYS A 77 2.82 -12.50 44.18
C LYS A 77 4.08 -11.90 43.54
N LEU A 78 3.94 -10.93 42.63
CA LEU A 78 5.03 -10.29 41.91
C LEU A 78 5.75 -9.20 42.74
N GLU A 79 5.06 -8.51 43.66
CA GLU A 79 5.70 -7.48 44.51
C GLU A 79 6.80 -8.02 45.42
N LYS A 80 6.81 -9.32 45.75
CA LYS A 80 7.83 -9.90 46.63
C LYS A 80 9.08 -10.41 45.89
N GLN A 81 9.13 -10.26 44.58
CA GLN A 81 10.24 -10.76 43.77
C GLN A 81 10.53 -9.83 42.57
N GLU A 82 10.70 -8.53 42.81
CA GLU A 82 11.37 -7.65 41.85
C GLU A 82 12.87 -7.98 41.78
N LYS A 83 13.22 -9.05 41.06
CA LYS A 83 14.43 -8.97 40.23
C LYS A 83 13.97 -8.38 38.92
N GLY A 84 14.33 -7.11 38.70
CA GLY A 84 13.99 -6.35 37.50
C GLY A 84 14.23 -7.20 36.25
N TYR A 85 13.15 -7.53 35.57
CA TYR A 85 13.22 -8.15 34.27
C TYR A 85 13.66 -7.08 33.26
N GLU A 86 14.93 -7.13 32.86
CA GLU A 86 15.39 -6.43 31.67
C GLU A 86 15.09 -7.33 30.47
N PRO A 87 14.30 -6.86 29.48
CA PRO A 87 14.04 -7.61 28.27
C PRO A 87 15.37 -8.00 27.60
N PRO A 88 15.51 -9.25 27.13
CA PRO A 88 16.71 -9.67 26.41
C PRO A 88 16.88 -8.79 25.17
N GLU A 89 18.10 -8.29 24.95
CA GLU A 89 18.41 -7.54 23.74
C GLU A 89 18.11 -8.40 22.50
N PRO A 90 17.44 -7.84 21.47
CA PRO A 90 17.13 -8.57 20.26
C PRO A 90 18.43 -9.12 19.65
N THR A 91 18.56 -10.44 19.57
CA THR A 91 19.80 -11.14 19.14
C THR A 91 19.99 -11.16 17.62
N GLY A 92 19.43 -10.18 16.91
CA GLY A 92 19.64 -9.97 15.48
C GLY A 92 20.23 -8.59 15.28
N GLU A 93 21.15 -8.45 14.32
CA GLU A 93 21.50 -7.15 13.80
C GLU A 93 20.17 -6.46 13.43
N ASN A 94 19.83 -5.38 14.15
CA ASN A 94 18.71 -4.52 13.80
C ASN A 94 19.09 -3.78 12.51
N GLU A 95 19.24 -4.51 11.42
CA GLU A 95 19.15 -3.95 10.08
C GLU A 95 17.69 -3.55 9.91
N ALA A 96 17.34 -2.38 10.43
CA ALA A 96 16.10 -1.72 10.07
C ALA A 96 16.06 -1.70 8.55
N GLN A 97 15.20 -2.53 7.94
CA GLN A 97 15.07 -2.59 6.49
C GLN A 97 14.45 -1.28 6.04
N VAL A 98 15.29 -0.29 5.78
CA VAL A 98 14.85 1.04 5.37
C VAL A 98 14.39 0.93 3.94
N THR A 99 13.07 1.04 3.73
CA THR A 99 12.49 1.05 2.39
C THR A 99 13.12 2.17 1.54
N PRO A 100 13.24 1.98 0.21
CA PRO A 100 13.80 3.00 -0.69
C PRO A 100 13.09 4.36 -0.58
N ALA A 101 11.78 4.37 -0.31
CA ALA A 101 11.00 5.59 -0.07
C ALA A 101 11.45 6.34 1.19
N ALA A 102 11.71 5.62 2.28
CA ALA A 102 12.20 6.20 3.52
C ALA A 102 13.65 6.72 3.36
N GLN A 103 14.49 6.06 2.55
CA GLN A 103 15.82 6.57 2.23
C GLN A 103 15.76 7.85 1.39
N ALA A 104 14.91 7.89 0.35
CA ALA A 104 14.71 9.08 -0.48
C ALA A 104 14.22 10.28 0.35
N LEU A 105 13.29 10.05 1.28
CA LEU A 105 12.78 11.08 2.18
C LEU A 105 13.86 11.63 3.12
N ARG A 106 14.68 10.75 3.72
CA ARG A 106 15.81 11.17 4.56
C ARG A 106 16.80 12.04 3.79
N LEU A 107 17.13 11.64 2.56
CA LEU A 107 18.06 12.39 1.71
C LEU A 107 17.48 13.75 1.29
N ALA A 108 16.17 13.82 1.02
CA ALA A 108 15.48 15.08 0.73
C ALA A 108 15.45 16.01 1.96
N GLN A 109 15.24 15.46 3.15
CA GLN A 109 15.29 16.23 4.41
C GLN A 109 16.71 16.75 4.72
N THR A 110 17.75 16.05 4.28
CA THR A 110 19.14 16.55 4.36
C THR A 110 19.48 17.61 3.31
N GLY A 111 18.52 18.00 2.46
CA GLY A 111 18.68 19.07 1.47
C GLY A 111 19.31 18.65 0.14
N LYS A 112 19.42 17.33 -0.14
CA LYS A 112 19.98 16.85 -1.42
C LYS A 112 19.03 17.11 -2.59
N SER A 113 19.61 17.31 -3.76
CA SER A 113 18.82 17.51 -4.99
C SER A 113 18.16 16.21 -5.45
N LYS A 114 17.03 16.31 -6.16
CA LYS A 114 16.32 15.14 -6.71
C LYS A 114 17.21 14.27 -7.61
N GLN A 115 18.20 14.87 -8.27
CA GLN A 115 19.18 14.16 -9.11
C GLN A 115 20.19 13.39 -8.27
N GLU A 116 20.70 13.99 -7.20
CA GLU A 116 21.61 13.32 -6.26
C GLU A 116 20.95 12.16 -5.52
N ILE A 117 19.65 12.26 -5.23
CA ILE A 117 18.87 11.18 -4.61
C ILE A 117 18.68 10.02 -5.60
N ALA A 118 18.43 10.34 -6.87
CA ALA A 118 18.30 9.37 -7.95
C ALA A 118 19.60 8.58 -8.15
N GLU A 119 20.73 9.27 -8.17
CA GLU A 119 22.06 8.66 -8.27
C GLU A 119 22.42 7.83 -7.03
N ALA A 120 22.14 8.34 -5.82
CA ALA A 120 22.46 7.65 -4.57
C ALA A 120 21.64 6.36 -4.34
N LEU A 121 20.44 6.27 -4.92
CA LEU A 121 19.54 5.12 -4.77
C LEU A 121 19.44 4.27 -6.04
N SER A 122 20.20 4.59 -7.09
CA SER A 122 20.08 3.98 -8.42
C SER A 122 18.64 3.98 -8.96
N LEU A 123 17.89 5.05 -8.65
CA LEU A 123 16.49 5.25 -9.07
C LEU A 123 16.44 6.29 -10.20
N GLY A 124 15.39 6.24 -11.02
CA GLY A 124 15.13 7.29 -12.01
C GLY A 124 14.75 8.62 -11.37
N HIS A 125 15.11 9.75 -11.99
CA HIS A 125 14.72 11.09 -11.54
C HIS A 125 13.19 11.22 -11.34
N GLY A 126 12.41 10.66 -12.26
CA GLY A 126 10.95 10.63 -12.16
C GLY A 126 10.43 9.71 -11.05
N GLU A 127 11.13 8.62 -10.73
CA GLU A 127 10.75 7.72 -9.64
C GLU A 127 10.94 8.40 -8.28
N VAL A 128 12.05 9.12 -8.10
CA VAL A 128 12.29 9.93 -6.89
C VAL A 128 11.23 11.02 -6.74
N GLU A 129 10.85 11.68 -7.83
CA GLU A 129 9.80 12.69 -7.80
C GLU A 129 8.43 12.12 -7.41
N LEU A 130 8.08 10.94 -7.93
CA LEU A 130 6.86 10.23 -7.54
C LEU A 130 6.87 9.83 -6.06
N LEU A 131 8.01 9.35 -5.56
CA LEU A 131 8.17 8.97 -4.16
C LEU A 131 7.99 10.16 -3.21
N LEU A 132 8.60 11.30 -3.53
CA LEU A 132 8.49 12.52 -2.71
C LEU A 132 7.06 13.08 -2.75
N LYS A 133 6.44 13.16 -3.94
CA LYS A 133 5.08 13.69 -4.11
C LYS A 133 4.02 12.86 -3.36
N LYS A 134 4.18 11.53 -3.31
CA LYS A 134 3.27 10.63 -2.57
C LYS A 134 3.26 10.93 -1.06
N HIS A 135 4.37 11.39 -0.51
CA HIS A 135 4.51 11.72 0.91
C HIS A 135 4.10 13.16 1.25
N GLU A 136 4.09 14.07 0.27
CA GLU A 136 3.65 15.47 0.43
C GLU A 136 2.11 15.62 0.44
N GLN A 137 1.37 14.65 -0.10
CA GLN A 137 -0.10 14.66 -0.20
C GLN A 137 -0.84 13.98 0.97
N ARG A 138 -0.17 13.78 2.11
CA ARG A 138 -0.73 13.12 3.30
C ARG A 138 -0.77 14.08 4.48
#